data_AF-A0A1E3X902-F1
#
_entry.id   AF-A0A1E3X902-F1
#
_cell.length_a   1.000
_cell.length_b   1.000
_cell.length_c   1.000
_cell.angle_alpha   90.00
_cell.angle_beta   90.00
_cell.angle_gamma   90.00
#
_symmetry.space_group_name_H-M   'P 1'
#
loop_
_entity.id
_entity.type
_entity.pdbx_description
1 polymer ?
#
loop_
_entity_poly.entity_id
_entity_poly.type
_entity_poly.pdbx_seq_one_letter_code
_entity_poly.pdbx_strand_id
1 'polypeptide(L)'
;MVKKLFFLIGLFSIVMIWVPSLSNAESLSISIIVNSKNPIKHIEDSELKRIFLKKKRKWSSGVYVRPICKSEDTPEGKLFLLKVMGKTIDEINKYWMLKKQTTGEREPKEVMSDDFIYRYVCVVEGAIGYVSSDYLKTKKHKRVKAIKVIESKTPYPKKGSFININLYRLCSSNFPGQCHFGTSKRLLQNNKAMLTWDL
;
A
#
# COMPACT_ATOMS: atom_id res chain seq x y z
N MET A 1 -47.15 34.69 -25.86
CA MET A 1 -45.76 34.22 -26.09
C MET A 1 -44.92 34.04 -24.82
N VAL A 2 -45.23 34.70 -23.70
CA VAL A 2 -44.45 34.63 -22.44
C VAL A 2 -44.41 33.26 -21.73
N LYS A 3 -45.45 32.41 -21.86
CA LYS A 3 -45.48 31.09 -21.19
C LYS A 3 -44.40 30.11 -21.69
N LYS A 4 -43.96 30.22 -22.94
CA LYS A 4 -42.89 29.38 -23.51
C LYS A 4 -41.50 29.80 -22.98
N LEU A 5 -41.34 31.06 -22.58
CA LEU A 5 -40.10 31.60 -22.04
C LEU A 5 -39.86 31.13 -20.59
N PHE A 6 -40.90 31.05 -19.77
CA PHE A 6 -40.83 30.49 -18.42
C PHE A 6 -40.56 28.98 -18.40
N PHE A 7 -41.05 28.24 -19.40
CA PHE A 7 -40.82 26.80 -19.50
C PHE A 7 -39.36 26.45 -19.88
N LEU A 8 -38.68 27.32 -20.64
CA LEU A 8 -37.28 27.14 -21.04
C LEU A 8 -36.28 27.47 -19.91
N ILE A 9 -36.60 28.43 -19.05
CA ILE A 9 -35.76 28.80 -17.90
C ILE A 9 -35.81 27.73 -16.80
N GLY A 10 -36.97 27.07 -16.62
CA GLY A 10 -37.13 25.94 -15.70
C GLY A 10 -36.35 24.69 -16.13
N LEU A 11 -36.26 24.43 -17.44
CA LEU A 11 -35.52 23.28 -17.97
C LEU A 11 -33.99 23.45 -17.80
N PHE A 12 -33.48 24.68 -17.89
CA PHE A 12 -32.06 24.98 -17.75
C PHE A 12 -31.57 24.87 -16.29
N SER A 13 -32.45 25.14 -15.31
CA SER A 13 -32.11 25.03 -13.88
C SER A 13 -32.04 23.58 -13.37
N ILE A 14 -32.73 22.64 -14.02
CA ILE A 14 -32.71 21.21 -13.64
C ILE A 14 -31.45 20.49 -14.17
N VAL A 15 -30.81 21.01 -15.23
CA VAL A 15 -29.59 20.43 -15.81
C VAL A 15 -28.32 20.79 -15.02
N MET A 16 -28.35 21.83 -14.17
CA MET A 16 -27.18 22.31 -13.40
C MET A 16 -26.91 21.55 -12.09
N ILE A 17 -27.73 20.58 -11.70
CA ILE A 17 -27.60 19.86 -10.41
C ILE A 17 -26.80 18.54 -10.55
N TRP A 18 -26.41 18.15 -11.76
CA TRP A 18 -25.58 16.95 -11.98
C TRP A 18 -24.12 17.33 -12.25
N VAL A 19 -23.45 17.96 -11.28
CA VAL A 19 -21.99 17.98 -11.27
C VAL A 19 -21.54 16.79 -10.42
N PRO A 20 -21.15 15.64 -11.03
CA PRO A 20 -20.50 14.59 -10.27
C PRO A 20 -19.23 15.20 -9.66
N SER A 21 -19.14 15.16 -8.33
CA SER A 21 -17.91 15.53 -7.63
C SER A 21 -16.81 14.59 -8.11
N LEU A 22 -15.91 15.10 -8.96
CA LEU A 22 -14.69 14.38 -9.30
C LEU A 22 -13.94 14.16 -7.99
N SER A 23 -13.99 12.93 -7.48
CA SER A 23 -13.19 12.52 -6.35
C SER A 23 -11.75 12.53 -6.85
N ASN A 24 -10.94 13.50 -6.42
CA ASN A 24 -9.51 13.49 -6.70
C ASN A 24 -8.92 12.21 -6.11
N ALA A 25 -8.69 11.25 -7.00
CA ALA A 25 -8.08 9.98 -6.68
C ALA A 25 -6.59 10.27 -6.47
N GLU A 26 -6.22 10.66 -5.25
CA GLU A 26 -4.83 10.98 -4.92
C GLU A 26 -3.98 9.70 -5.03
N SER A 27 -2.90 9.80 -5.81
CA SER A 27 -1.89 8.76 -5.93
C SER A 27 -1.21 8.55 -4.58
N LEU A 28 -1.27 7.34 -4.03
CA LEU A 28 -0.55 6.99 -2.83
C LEU A 28 0.93 6.76 -3.19
N SER A 29 1.82 7.51 -2.56
CA SER A 29 3.26 7.31 -2.75
C SER A 29 3.96 7.15 -1.41
N ILE A 30 4.90 6.20 -1.37
CA ILE A 30 5.75 5.93 -0.22
C ILE A 30 7.19 6.25 -0.58
N SER A 31 7.93 6.74 0.40
CA SER A 31 9.34 7.04 0.27
C SER A 31 10.13 6.16 1.23
N ILE A 32 11.10 5.44 0.68
CA ILE A 32 12.06 4.64 1.44
C ILE A 32 13.10 5.58 2.03
N ILE A 33 13.23 5.55 3.35
CA ILE A 33 14.12 6.41 4.11
C ILE A 33 15.17 5.61 4.86
N VAL A 34 16.36 6.20 4.95
CA VAL A 34 17.49 5.69 5.72
C VAL A 34 18.16 6.80 6.50
N ASN A 35 18.96 6.42 7.50
CA ASN A 35 19.79 7.36 8.21
C ASN A 35 20.83 7.97 7.25
N SER A 36 21.10 9.28 7.37
CA SER A 36 22.04 9.99 6.49
C SER A 36 23.47 9.48 6.57
N LYS A 37 23.87 8.89 7.71
CA LYS A 37 25.19 8.26 7.90
C LYS A 37 25.38 7.01 7.04
N ASN A 38 24.31 6.37 6.58
CA ASN A 38 24.44 5.25 5.65
C ASN A 38 24.92 5.79 4.30
N PRO A 39 26.00 5.27 3.67
CA PRO A 39 26.51 5.82 2.40
C PRO A 39 25.61 5.55 1.19
N ILE A 40 24.62 4.66 1.29
CA ILE A 40 23.77 4.26 0.17
C ILE A 40 23.00 5.43 -0.46
N LYS A 41 23.04 5.55 -1.80
CA LYS A 41 22.30 6.59 -2.54
C LYS A 41 21.04 6.05 -3.19
N HIS A 42 21.12 4.84 -3.73
CA HIS A 42 20.03 4.15 -4.41
C HIS A 42 19.97 2.70 -3.96
N ILE A 43 18.78 2.11 -4.04
CA ILE A 43 18.55 0.70 -3.72
C ILE A 43 17.58 0.08 -4.70
N GLU A 44 17.87 -1.14 -5.14
CA GLU A 44 16.97 -1.93 -5.98
C GLU A 44 15.86 -2.60 -5.15
N ASP A 45 14.74 -2.93 -5.79
CA ASP A 45 13.63 -3.64 -5.11
C ASP A 45 14.04 -5.04 -4.66
N SER A 46 14.91 -5.70 -5.42
CA SER A 46 15.50 -7.00 -5.09
C SER A 46 16.26 -6.95 -3.76
N GLU A 47 17.08 -5.91 -3.57
CA GLU A 47 17.87 -5.69 -2.37
C GLU A 47 16.99 -5.26 -1.20
N LEU A 48 16.06 -4.34 -1.44
CA LEU A 48 15.08 -3.91 -0.44
C LEU A 48 14.29 -5.11 0.09
N LYS A 49 13.85 -6.01 -0.80
CA LYS A 49 13.20 -7.26 -0.45
C LYS A 49 14.07 -8.16 0.42
N ARG A 50 15.35 -8.31 0.09
CA ARG A 50 16.29 -9.10 0.90
C ARG A 50 16.52 -8.50 2.29
N ILE A 51 16.53 -7.18 2.41
CA ILE A 51 16.66 -6.47 3.69
C ILE A 51 15.44 -6.71 4.57
N PHE A 52 14.24 -6.48 4.05
CA PHE A 52 13.00 -6.61 4.82
C PHE A 52 12.71 -8.07 5.20
N LEU A 53 13.13 -9.03 4.37
CA LEU A 53 13.12 -10.46 4.71
C LEU A 53 14.30 -10.91 5.60
N LYS A 54 15.11 -9.98 6.13
CA LYS A 54 16.31 -10.24 6.95
C LYS A 54 17.36 -11.18 6.32
N LYS A 55 17.31 -11.36 5.01
CA LYS A 55 18.32 -12.08 4.21
C LYS A 55 19.60 -11.27 4.03
N LYS A 56 19.52 -9.94 4.06
CA LYS A 56 20.68 -9.03 4.12
C LYS A 56 20.69 -8.35 5.49
N ARG A 57 21.71 -8.68 6.30
CA ARG A 57 21.79 -8.23 7.71
C ARG A 57 22.76 -7.09 7.97
N LYS A 58 23.68 -6.82 7.04
CA LYS A 58 24.66 -5.73 7.13
C LYS A 58 24.62 -4.88 5.87
N TRP A 59 24.80 -3.58 6.06
CA TRP A 59 25.11 -2.64 5.00
C TRP A 59 26.50 -2.90 4.45
N SER A 60 26.82 -2.34 3.27
CA SER A 60 28.18 -2.39 2.71
C SER A 60 29.22 -1.73 3.62
N SER A 61 28.79 -0.80 4.48
CA SER A 61 29.62 -0.19 5.52
C SER A 61 29.90 -1.09 6.74
N GLY A 62 29.32 -2.30 6.80
CA GLY A 62 29.46 -3.23 7.92
C GLY A 62 28.45 -3.02 9.06
N VAL A 63 27.74 -1.89 9.08
CA VAL A 63 26.69 -1.59 10.08
C VAL A 63 25.49 -2.53 9.90
N TYR A 64 24.91 -3.01 11.00
CA TYR A 64 23.71 -3.87 10.96
C TYR A 64 22.51 -3.13 10.38
N VAL A 65 21.76 -3.82 9.51
CA VAL A 65 20.52 -3.32 8.94
C VAL A 65 19.40 -3.48 9.96
N ARG A 66 18.68 -2.39 10.24
CA ARG A 66 17.57 -2.37 11.20
C ARG A 66 16.27 -1.96 10.49
N PRO A 67 15.60 -2.91 9.83
CA PRO A 67 14.36 -2.61 9.13
C PRO A 67 13.21 -2.33 10.11
N ILE A 68 12.37 -1.36 9.78
CA ILE A 68 11.09 -1.09 10.44
C ILE A 68 9.98 -1.02 9.37
N CYS A 69 8.87 -1.70 9.63
CA CYS A 69 7.73 -1.78 8.72
C CYS A 69 6.60 -0.88 9.20
N LYS A 70 5.83 -0.34 8.25
CA LYS A 70 4.49 0.14 8.55
C LYS A 70 3.56 -1.06 8.68
N SER A 71 2.57 -0.98 9.56
CA SER A 71 1.57 -2.03 9.75
C SER A 71 0.85 -2.34 8.44
N GLU A 72 0.58 -3.62 8.21
CA GLU A 72 -0.16 -4.11 7.04
C GLU A 72 -1.61 -3.59 6.94
N ASP A 73 -2.16 -3.02 8.01
CA ASP A 73 -3.47 -2.36 8.01
C ASP A 73 -3.44 -0.97 7.35
N THR A 74 -2.25 -0.40 7.19
CA THR A 74 -2.07 0.93 6.59
C THR A 74 -1.99 0.85 5.07
N PRO A 75 -2.45 1.88 4.35
CA PRO A 75 -2.37 1.92 2.89
C PRO A 75 -0.92 1.79 2.39
N GLU A 76 0.04 2.40 3.09
CA GLU A 76 1.45 2.33 2.75
C GLU A 76 2.05 0.95 3.00
N GLY A 77 1.65 0.28 4.09
CA GLY A 77 2.05 -1.11 4.36
C GLY A 77 1.60 -2.06 3.27
N LYS A 78 0.32 -1.97 2.87
CA LYS A 78 -0.23 -2.76 1.75
C LYS A 78 0.48 -2.48 0.44
N LEU A 79 0.73 -1.20 0.13
CA LEU A 79 1.46 -0.80 -1.08
C LEU A 79 2.87 -1.40 -1.08
N PHE A 80 3.57 -1.34 0.05
CA PHE A 80 4.91 -1.89 0.18
C PHE A 80 4.95 -3.41 -0.01
N LEU A 81 4.03 -4.15 0.64
CA LEU A 81 3.93 -5.61 0.48
C LEU A 81 3.68 -6.00 -0.99
N LEU A 82 2.73 -5.33 -1.65
CA LEU A 82 2.39 -5.65 -3.03
C LEU A 82 3.50 -5.25 -4.02
N LYS A 83 4.09 -4.06 -3.89
CA LYS A 83 5.04 -3.52 -4.87
C LYS A 83 6.48 -3.98 -4.65
N VAL A 84 6.94 -4.00 -3.40
CA VAL A 84 8.34 -4.34 -3.08
C VAL A 84 8.47 -5.81 -2.78
N MET A 85 7.56 -6.36 -1.97
CA MET A 85 7.65 -7.77 -1.61
C MET A 85 7.11 -8.67 -2.72
N GLY A 86 6.17 -8.20 -3.53
CA GLY A 86 5.46 -9.02 -4.50
C GLY A 86 4.75 -10.17 -3.80
N LYS A 87 4.19 -9.89 -2.61
CA LYS A 87 3.54 -10.87 -1.74
C LYS A 87 2.26 -10.32 -1.16
N THR A 88 1.29 -11.19 -0.93
CA THR A 88 0.12 -10.87 -0.11
C THR A 88 0.47 -10.87 1.38
N ILE A 89 -0.43 -10.33 2.18
CA ILE A 89 -0.36 -10.35 3.65
C ILE A 89 -0.26 -11.80 4.16
N ASP A 90 -1.10 -12.69 3.66
CA ASP A 90 -1.09 -14.10 4.09
C ASP A 90 0.23 -14.81 3.78
N GLU A 91 0.82 -14.51 2.61
CA GLU A 91 2.11 -15.06 2.22
C GLU A 91 3.27 -14.56 3.08
N ILE A 92 3.26 -13.27 3.46
CA ILE A 92 4.32 -12.73 4.33
C ILE A 92 4.18 -13.25 5.75
N ASN A 93 2.94 -13.39 6.25
CA ASN A 93 2.66 -13.95 7.58
C ASN A 93 3.06 -15.43 7.63
N LYS A 94 2.72 -16.22 6.60
CA LYS A 94 3.18 -17.61 6.47
C LYS A 94 4.70 -17.71 6.41
N TYR A 95 5.36 -16.81 5.67
CA TYR A 95 6.82 -16.77 5.59
C TYR A 95 7.47 -16.57 6.97
N TRP A 96 6.99 -15.60 7.75
CA TRP A 96 7.54 -15.30 9.07
C TRP A 96 7.21 -16.37 10.11
N MET A 97 6.02 -16.97 10.04
CA MET A 97 5.67 -18.14 10.87
C MET A 97 6.67 -19.28 10.65
N LEU A 98 6.93 -19.64 9.40
CA LEU A 98 7.91 -20.68 9.05
C LEU A 98 9.32 -20.29 9.47
N LYS A 99 9.71 -19.02 9.34
CA LYS A 99 11.03 -18.56 9.80
C LYS A 99 11.21 -18.57 11.31
N LYS A 100 10.17 -18.21 12.05
CA LYS A 100 10.14 -18.33 13.51
C LYS A 100 10.29 -19.78 13.96
N GLN A 101 9.61 -20.71 13.29
CA GLN A 101 9.70 -22.14 13.59
C GLN A 101 11.06 -22.75 13.22
N THR A 102 11.65 -22.35 12.09
CA THR A 102 12.88 -22.97 11.58
C THR A 102 14.17 -22.36 12.15
N THR A 103 14.23 -21.03 12.30
CA THR A 103 15.46 -20.33 12.74
C THR A 103 15.27 -19.46 13.97
N GLY A 104 14.05 -19.39 14.54
CA GLY A 104 13.74 -18.50 15.66
C GLY A 104 13.67 -17.02 15.29
N GLU A 105 13.81 -16.69 14.00
CA GLU A 105 13.78 -15.31 13.51
C GLU A 105 12.37 -14.75 13.51
N ARG A 106 12.27 -13.48 13.93
CA ARG A 106 11.00 -12.72 13.92
C ARG A 106 10.99 -11.71 12.78
N GLU A 107 9.81 -11.26 12.37
CA GLU A 107 9.67 -10.15 11.43
C GLU A 107 10.32 -8.84 11.93
N PRO A 108 10.53 -7.85 11.05
CA PRO A 108 10.80 -6.47 11.44
C PRO A 108 9.68 -5.91 12.33
N LYS A 109 10.00 -4.92 13.16
CA LYS A 109 8.98 -4.28 14.01
C LYS A 109 7.97 -3.53 13.13
N GLU A 110 6.69 -3.73 13.40
CA GLU A 110 5.60 -3.01 12.74
C GLU A 110 5.11 -1.83 13.58
N VAL A 111 4.80 -0.72 12.91
CA VAL A 111 4.24 0.49 13.53
C VAL A 111 3.24 1.17 12.60
N MET A 112 2.25 1.89 13.14
CA MET A 112 1.27 2.61 12.32
C MET A 112 1.71 4.03 11.96
N SER A 113 2.56 4.65 12.77
CA SER A 113 2.88 6.08 12.70
C SER A 113 4.11 6.38 11.85
N ASP A 114 3.97 7.27 10.86
CA ASP A 114 5.10 7.80 10.09
C ASP A 114 6.09 8.57 10.96
N ASP A 115 5.62 9.27 12.00
CA ASP A 115 6.48 10.01 12.93
C ASP A 115 7.41 9.09 13.70
N PHE A 116 6.89 7.94 14.14
CA PHE A 116 7.71 6.95 14.83
C PHE A 116 8.81 6.41 13.90
N ILE A 117 8.47 6.04 12.67
CA ILE A 117 9.44 5.53 11.69
C ILE A 117 10.50 6.59 11.41
N TYR A 118 10.08 7.84 11.16
CA TYR A 118 10.99 8.94 10.88
C TYR A 118 11.99 9.20 12.02
N ARG A 119 11.48 9.25 13.26
CA ARG A 119 12.32 9.45 14.45
C ARG A 119 13.25 8.26 14.69
N TYR A 120 12.75 7.04 14.49
CA TYR A 120 13.57 5.83 14.57
C TYR A 120 14.74 5.89 13.59
N VAL A 121 14.49 6.23 12.33
CA VAL A 121 15.52 6.36 11.29
C VAL A 121 16.49 7.50 11.60
N CYS A 122 16.02 8.60 12.21
CA CYS A 122 16.88 9.70 12.63
C CYS A 122 17.89 9.28 13.70
N VAL A 123 17.43 8.55 14.72
CA VAL A 123 18.24 8.19 15.90
C VAL A 123 19.12 6.97 15.64
N VAL A 124 18.56 5.94 15.01
CA VAL A 124 19.18 4.62 14.91
C VAL A 124 20.04 4.50 13.66
N GLU A 125 21.32 4.24 13.84
CA GLU A 125 22.23 3.97 12.74
C GLU A 125 21.90 2.63 12.07
N GLY A 126 22.01 2.61 10.74
CA GLY A 126 21.65 1.43 9.94
C GLY A 126 20.15 1.16 9.83
N ALA A 127 19.30 2.03 10.39
CA ALA A 127 17.85 1.93 10.23
C ALA A 127 17.39 2.21 8.79
N ILE A 128 16.39 1.45 8.36
CA ILE A 128 15.67 1.63 7.11
C ILE A 128 14.18 1.44 7.35
N GLY A 129 13.37 2.31 6.78
CA GLY A 129 11.92 2.23 6.84
C GLY A 129 11.30 2.95 5.66
N TYR A 130 9.99 3.07 5.68
CA TYR A 130 9.26 3.83 4.67
C TYR A 130 8.13 4.62 5.33
N VAL A 131 7.84 5.77 4.74
CA VAL A 131 6.80 6.69 5.19
C VAL A 131 6.04 7.23 3.97
N SER A 132 4.87 7.83 4.19
CA SER A 132 4.19 8.57 3.13
C SER A 132 5.11 9.65 2.54
N SER A 133 5.14 9.79 1.21
CA SER A 133 5.94 10.83 0.56
C SER A 133 5.46 12.23 0.95
N ASP A 134 4.17 12.41 1.19
CA ASP A 134 3.62 13.70 1.62
C ASP A 134 4.08 14.09 3.02
N TYR A 135 4.25 13.08 3.89
CA TYR A 135 4.82 13.29 5.21
C TYR A 135 6.27 13.82 5.12
N LEU A 136 7.09 13.32 4.19
CA LEU A 136 8.47 13.83 4.01
C LEU A 136 8.54 15.20 3.37
N LYS A 137 7.56 15.59 2.55
CA LYS A 137 7.51 16.95 1.99
C LYS A 137 7.41 18.00 3.11
N THR A 138 6.68 17.68 4.18
CA THR A 138 6.47 18.58 5.33
C THR A 138 7.60 18.53 6.36
N LYS A 139 8.28 17.39 6.54
CA LYS A 139 9.37 17.24 7.52
C LYS A 139 10.73 16.97 6.87
N LYS A 140 11.65 17.93 7.02
CA LYS A 140 13.05 17.77 6.61
C LYS A 140 13.99 17.77 7.82
N HIS A 141 14.91 16.82 7.84
CA HIS A 141 15.92 16.70 8.89
C HIS A 141 17.21 16.16 8.31
N LYS A 142 18.35 16.76 8.68
CA LYS A 142 19.69 16.43 8.16
C LYS A 142 20.14 14.97 8.35
N ARG A 143 19.50 14.26 9.29
CA ARG A 143 19.81 12.85 9.62
C ARG A 143 18.97 11.82 8.87
N VAL A 144 17.98 12.25 8.10
CA VAL A 144 17.11 11.36 7.34
C VAL A 144 17.28 11.69 5.87
N LYS A 145 17.47 10.67 5.04
CA LYS A 145 17.49 10.81 3.60
C LYS A 145 16.56 9.80 2.95
N ALA A 146 15.85 10.24 1.90
CA ALA A 146 15.07 9.37 1.05
C ALA A 146 15.97 8.82 -0.06
N ILE A 147 15.88 7.51 -0.33
CA ILE A 147 16.71 6.82 -1.33
C ILE A 147 15.90 6.29 -2.51
N LYS A 148 14.58 6.14 -2.32
CA LYS A 148 13.67 5.66 -3.36
C LYS A 148 12.25 6.13 -3.06
N VAL A 149 11.49 6.47 -4.10
CA VAL A 149 10.05 6.73 -4.05
C VAL A 149 9.34 5.63 -4.82
N ILE A 150 8.22 5.15 -4.29
CA ILE A 150 7.39 4.11 -4.89
C ILE A 150 5.96 4.64 -4.92
N GLU A 151 5.35 4.60 -6.11
CA GLU A 151 4.02 5.11 -6.36
C GLU A 151 3.01 3.98 -6.59
N SER A 152 1.77 4.19 -6.17
CA SER A 152 0.67 3.30 -6.50
C SER A 152 0.21 3.56 -7.95
N LYS A 153 0.18 2.50 -8.77
CA LYS A 153 -0.36 2.59 -10.15
C LYS A 153 -1.88 2.84 -10.16
N THR A 154 -2.56 2.55 -9.05
CA THR A 154 -4.00 2.73 -8.89
C THR A 154 -4.26 3.70 -7.74
N PRO A 155 -5.28 4.57 -7.85
CA PRO A 155 -5.64 5.46 -6.75
C PRO A 155 -6.14 4.64 -5.56
N TYR A 156 -5.52 4.84 -4.40
CA TYR A 156 -5.90 4.13 -3.19
C TYR A 156 -7.00 4.91 -2.46
N PRO A 157 -8.12 4.27 -2.05
CA PRO A 157 -9.18 4.95 -1.31
C PRO A 157 -8.65 5.40 0.05
N LYS A 158 -8.55 6.73 0.27
CA LYS A 158 -8.04 7.33 1.52
C LYS A 158 -8.90 6.86 2.72
N LYS A 159 -8.26 6.51 3.84
CA LYS A 159 -8.96 6.17 5.09
C LYS A 159 -9.75 7.40 5.56
N GLY A 160 -11.09 7.31 5.55
CA GLY A 160 -12.00 8.43 5.81
C GLY A 160 -12.71 9.00 4.58
N SER A 161 -12.44 8.48 3.38
CA SER A 161 -13.25 8.74 2.19
C SER A 161 -14.48 7.82 2.22
N PHE A 162 -15.66 8.40 2.47
CA PHE A 162 -16.94 7.74 2.24
C PHE A 162 -17.16 7.65 0.73
N ILE A 163 -16.50 6.69 0.10
CA ILE A 163 -16.87 6.28 -1.25
C ILE A 163 -18.13 5.44 -1.08
N ASN A 164 -19.23 5.86 -1.70
CA ASN A 164 -20.42 5.04 -1.78
C ASN A 164 -20.02 3.68 -2.38
N ILE A 165 -20.06 2.64 -1.56
CA ILE A 165 -19.49 1.31 -1.84
C ILE A 165 -20.25 0.62 -3.00
N ASN A 166 -21.33 1.21 -3.51
CA ASN A 166 -22.04 0.70 -4.68
C ASN A 166 -21.22 0.71 -5.99
N LEU A 167 -20.14 1.49 -6.10
CA LEU A 167 -19.28 1.46 -7.31
C LEU A 167 -18.19 0.37 -7.28
N TYR A 168 -17.96 -0.28 -6.14
CA TYR A 168 -17.06 -1.44 -6.06
C TYR A 168 -17.79 -2.78 -6.23
N ARG A 169 -19.10 -2.75 -6.54
CA ARG A 169 -19.92 -3.96 -6.72
C ARG A 169 -19.99 -4.47 -8.16
N LEU A 170 -19.23 -3.90 -9.09
CA LEU A 170 -19.16 -4.36 -10.48
C LEU A 170 -17.73 -4.77 -10.86
N CYS A 171 -17.13 -5.68 -10.11
CA CYS A 171 -16.11 -6.57 -10.65
C CYS A 171 -15.99 -7.83 -9.80
N SER A 172 -16.33 -8.96 -10.43
CA SER A 172 -16.10 -10.34 -10.01
C SER A 172 -17.13 -10.98 -9.07
N SER A 173 -18.30 -11.28 -9.61
CA SER A 173 -19.19 -12.34 -9.11
C SER A 173 -18.79 -13.72 -9.66
N ASN A 174 -17.49 -14.04 -9.75
CA ASN A 174 -17.04 -15.32 -10.32
C ASN A 174 -15.74 -15.91 -9.74
N PHE A 175 -15.53 -15.80 -8.41
CA PHE A 175 -14.59 -16.66 -7.68
C PHE A 175 -15.29 -17.29 -6.46
N PRO A 176 -15.52 -18.62 -6.43
CA PRO A 176 -15.93 -19.32 -5.23
C PRO A 176 -14.73 -19.96 -4.51
N GLY A 177 -14.65 -19.73 -3.20
CA GLY A 177 -13.92 -20.57 -2.23
C GLY A 177 -12.73 -19.88 -1.55
N GLN A 178 -12.67 -19.66 -0.23
CA GLN A 178 -13.54 -20.11 0.85
C GLN A 178 -13.43 -19.12 2.03
N CYS A 179 -14.57 -18.52 2.41
CA CYS A 179 -14.88 -18.21 3.80
C CYS A 179 -16.18 -18.96 4.08
N HIS A 180 -16.09 -20.14 4.70
CA HIS A 180 -17.26 -20.89 5.13
C HIS A 180 -17.52 -20.63 6.62
N PHE A 181 -18.69 -20.03 6.91
CA PHE A 181 -19.68 -20.66 7.79
C PHE A 181 -21.07 -20.20 7.34
N GLY A 182 -21.87 -21.13 6.83
CA GLY A 182 -23.23 -20.87 6.32
C GLY A 182 -23.61 -21.85 5.21
N THR A 183 -24.38 -22.86 5.57
CA THR A 183 -24.77 -24.03 4.76
C THR A 183 -25.68 -23.69 3.58
N SER A 184 -25.33 -24.10 2.36
CA SER A 184 -26.29 -24.52 1.34
C SER A 184 -25.59 -25.23 0.17
N LYS A 185 -25.90 -26.52 -0.01
CA LYS A 185 -25.51 -27.35 -1.16
C LYS A 185 -26.27 -26.88 -2.40
N ARG A 186 -25.60 -26.34 -3.43
CA ARG A 186 -25.95 -26.61 -4.84
C ARG A 186 -24.96 -26.00 -5.83
N LEU A 187 -24.61 -26.82 -6.83
CA LEU A 187 -24.09 -26.47 -8.16
C LEU A 187 -22.58 -26.30 -8.31
N LEU A 188 -21.89 -27.45 -8.28
CA LEU A 188 -20.80 -27.75 -9.20
C LEU A 188 -21.40 -28.14 -10.55
N GLN A 189 -21.15 -27.36 -11.60
CA GLN A 189 -21.01 -27.82 -12.99
C GLN A 189 -20.69 -26.61 -13.88
N ASN A 190 -19.42 -26.46 -14.27
CA ASN A 190 -18.97 -26.20 -15.65
C ASN A 190 -17.56 -25.58 -15.67
N ASN A 191 -16.72 -26.24 -16.46
CA ASN A 191 -15.27 -26.17 -16.51
C ASN A 191 -14.72 -25.11 -17.48
N LYS A 192 -13.42 -24.83 -17.27
CA LYS A 192 -12.38 -24.43 -18.24
C LYS A 192 -12.37 -23.00 -18.80
N ALA A 193 -11.50 -22.17 -18.22
CA ALA A 193 -10.61 -21.30 -19.01
C ALA A 193 -9.29 -21.05 -18.25
N MET A 194 -8.21 -21.42 -18.91
CA MET A 194 -6.81 -21.29 -18.55
C MET A 194 -6.36 -19.84 -18.77
N LEU A 195 -5.89 -19.14 -17.74
CA LEU A 195 -5.24 -17.84 -17.89
C LEU A 195 -4.04 -17.74 -16.94
N THR A 196 -2.87 -18.00 -17.50
CA THR A 196 -1.56 -17.58 -16.99
C THR A 196 -1.45 -16.06 -17.10
N TRP A 197 -0.93 -15.39 -16.07
CA TRP A 197 -0.56 -13.97 -16.13
C TRP A 197 0.96 -13.87 -16.08
N ASP A 198 1.54 -13.37 -17.16
CA ASP A 198 2.94 -13.01 -17.26
C ASP A 198 3.26 -11.73 -16.47
N LEU A 199 4.51 -11.69 -16.03
CA LEU A 199 5.17 -10.81 -15.06
C LEU A 199 5.20 -9.31 -15.44
#